data_AF-A0A2U9II96-F1
#
_entry.id   AF-A0A2U9II96-F1
#
_cell.length_a   1.000
_cell.length_b   1.000
_cell.length_c   1.000
_cell.angle_alpha   90.00
_cell.angle_beta   90.00
_cell.angle_gamma   90.00
#
_symmetry.space_group_name_H-M   'P 1'
#
loop_
_entity.id
_entity.type
_entity.pdbx_description
1 polymer ?
#
loop_
_entity_poly.entity_id
_entity_poly.type
_entity_poly.pdbx_seq_one_letter_code
_entity_poly.pdbx_strand_id
1 'polypeptide(L)' 'MAEFHVNKGTVLESWKLNVTPEGLEESYYINLVKVENGKILCKSKEHLTEGSSTIIEDNVCRSL' A
#
# COMPACT_ATOMS: atom_id res chain seq x y z
N MET A 1 -0.39 -23.94 -6.10
CA MET A 1 0.17 -23.20 -4.94
C MET A 1 0.34 -21.77 -5.40
N ALA A 2 -0.32 -20.80 -4.76
CA ALA A 2 -0.12 -19.40 -5.09
C ALA A 2 1.18 -18.95 -4.40
N GLU A 3 2.17 -18.52 -5.18
CA GLU A 3 3.40 -17.91 -4.66
C GLU A 3 3.06 -16.49 -4.18
N PHE A 4 2.82 -16.35 -2.88
CA PHE A 4 2.70 -15.04 -2.25
C PHE A 4 4.08 -14.37 -2.27
N HIS A 5 4.28 -13.44 -3.19
CA HIS A 5 5.50 -12.65 -3.27
C HIS A 5 5.47 -11.56 -2.19
N VAL A 6 5.94 -11.90 -0.99
CA VAL A 6 6.11 -10.93 0.10
C VAL A 6 7.28 -10.02 -0.24
N ASN A 7 6.98 -8.80 -0.67
CA ASN A 7 7.99 -7.79 -0.98
C ASN A 7 8.11 -6.80 0.19
N LYS A 8 9.33 -6.51 0.62
CA LYS A 8 9.60 -5.40 1.55
C LYS A 8 9.94 -4.14 0.76
N GLY A 9 9.51 -3.00 1.25
CA GLY A 9 9.81 -1.72 0.62
C GLY A 9 9.78 -0.53 1.56
N THR A 10 10.16 0.62 1.02
CA THR A 10 10.14 1.91 1.72
C THR A 10 9.06 2.80 1.12
N VAL A 11 8.19 3.35 1.97
CA VAL A 11 7.13 4.26 1.54
C VAL A 11 7.75 5.57 1.06
N LEU A 12 7.39 5.98 -0.15
CA LEU A 12 7.82 7.26 -0.72
C LEU A 12 6.76 8.34 -0.53
N GLU A 13 5.49 8.00 -0.81
CA GLU A 13 4.34 8.89 -0.70
C GLU A 13 3.10 8.09 -0.27
N SER A 14 2.16 8.73 0.44
CA SER A 14 0.90 8.13 0.88
C SER A 14 -0.25 9.13 0.73
N TRP A 15 -1.27 8.76 -0.04
CA TRP A 15 -2.44 9.60 -0.31
C TRP A 15 -3.71 8.95 0.23
N LYS A 16 -4.51 9.72 0.96
CA LYS A 16 -5.86 9.29 1.36
C LYS A 16 -6.80 9.38 0.16
N LEU A 17 -7.45 8.28 -0.16
CA LEU A 17 -8.49 8.19 -1.17
C LEU A 17 -9.82 7.91 -0.48
N ASN A 18 -10.79 8.79 -0.69
CA ASN A 18 -12.18 8.57 -0.29
C ASN A 18 -12.96 8.18 -1.55
N VAL A 19 -13.66 7.06 -1.51
CA VAL A 19 -14.48 6.55 -2.62
C VAL A 19 -15.87 6.22 -2.13
N THR A 20 -16.83 6.21 -3.05
CA THR A 20 -18.22 5.83 -2.76
C THR A 20 -18.70 4.72 -3.70
N PRO A 21 -18.06 3.53 -3.70
CA PRO A 21 -18.49 2.42 -4.54
C PRO A 21 -19.92 2.02 -4.17
N GLU A 22 -20.81 1.92 -5.17
CA GLU A 22 -22.19 1.46 -4.98
C GLU A 22 -23.00 2.27 -3.94
N GLY A 23 -22.60 3.52 -3.69
CA GLY A 23 -23.26 4.38 -2.69
C GLY A 23 -22.76 4.21 -1.25
N LEU A 24 -21.76 3.36 -1.00
CA LEU A 24 -21.16 3.15 0.32
C LEU A 24 -19.86 3.94 0.45
N GLU A 25 -19.77 4.82 1.45
CA GLU A 25 -18.54 5.58 1.70
C GLU A 25 -17.43 4.67 2.26
N GLU A 26 -16.30 4.66 1.57
CA GLU A 26 -15.09 3.98 2.00
C GLU A 26 -13.89 4.93 1.92
N SER A 27 -12.92 4.75 2.82
CA SER A 27 -11.65 5.46 2.75
C SER A 27 -10.49 4.51 2.95
N TYR A 28 -9.46 4.66 2.12
CA TYR A 28 -8.22 3.91 2.20
C TYR A 28 -7.06 4.77 1.70
N TYR A 29 -5.83 4.30 1.88
CA TYR A 29 -4.63 4.97 1.41
C TYR A 29 -4.07 4.25 0.20
N ILE A 30 -3.61 5.02 -0.77
CA ILE A 30 -2.75 4.54 -1.85
C ILE A 30 -1.33 4.97 -1.50
N ASN A 31 -0.39 4.03 -1.56
CA ASN A 31 1.00 4.28 -1.19
C ASN A 31 1.90 3.95 -2.37
N LEU A 32 2.83 4.85 -2.68
CA LEU A 32 3.93 4.60 -3.59
C LEU A 32 5.10 4.05 -2.78
N VAL A 33 5.51 2.81 -3.08
CA VAL A 33 6.55 2.11 -2.34
C VAL A 33 7.72 1.80 -3.25
N LYS A 34 8.93 2.12 -2.80
CA LYS A 34 10.19 1.69 -3.42
C LYS A 34 10.50 0.26 -3.00
N VAL A 35 10.68 -0.63 -3.96
CA VAL A 35 11.16 -2.00 -3.78
C VAL A 35 12.48 -2.18 -4.52
N GLU A 36 13.16 -3.32 -4.36
CA GLU A 36 14.49 -3.57 -4.92
C GLU A 36 14.58 -3.28 -6.43
N ASN A 37 13.57 -3.73 -7.20
CA ASN A 37 13.57 -3.65 -8.66
C ASN A 37 12.62 -2.57 -9.23
N GLY A 38 12.17 -1.61 -8.42
CA GLY A 38 11.33 -0.52 -8.94
C GLY A 38 10.46 0.17 -7.90
N LYS A 39 9.29 0.63 -8.38
CA LYS A 39 8.26 1.28 -7.56
C LYS A 39 6.93 0.59 -7.81
N ILE A 40 6.14 0.44 -6.76
CA ILE A 40 4.81 -0.15 -6.84
C ILE A 40 3.79 0.73 -6.13
N LEU A 41 2.53 0.61 -6.56
CA LEU A 41 1.40 1.18 -5.85
C LEU A 41 0.68 0.09 -5.07
N CYS A 42 0.39 0.34 -3.80
CA CYS A 42 -0.32 -0.59 -2.95
C CYS A 42 -1.32 0.14 -2.03
N LYS A 43 -2.36 -0.57 -1.64
CA LYS A 43 -3.45 -0.05 -0.81
C LYS A 43 -3.18 -0.33 0.67
N SER A 44 -3.56 0.56 1.57
CA SER A 44 -3.56 0.28 3.01
C SER A 44 -4.79 0.88 3.68
N LYS A 45 -5.23 0.29 4.80
CA LYS A 45 -6.32 0.84 5.62
C LYS A 45 -5.86 2.02 6.48
N GLU A 46 -4.59 2.01 6.85
CA GLU A 46 -3.94 3.03 7.66
C GLU A 46 -3.00 3.88 6.82
N HIS A 47 -2.73 5.09 7.30
CA HIS A 47 -1.72 5.95 6.69
C HIS A 47 -0.34 5.38 6.97
N LEU A 48 0.47 5.18 5.93
CA LEU A 48 1.86 4.79 6.06
C LEU A 48 2.75 6.01 5.90
N THR A 49 3.61 6.26 6.89
CA THR A 49 4.50 7.43 6.90
C THR A 49 5.59 7.30 5.84
N GLU A 50 5.87 8.39 5.12
CA GLU A 50 7.01 8.45 4.20
C GLU A 50 8.32 8.11 4.91
N GLY A 51 9.17 7.31 4.25
CA GLY A 51 10.40 6.77 4.82
C GLY A 51 10.22 5.53 5.70
N SER A 52 9.00 5.16 6.09
CA SER A 52 8.76 3.93 6.85
C SER A 52 8.95 2.67 5.98
N SER A 53 9.28 1.56 6.64
CA SER A 53 9.34 0.25 5.99
C SER A 53 7.95 -0.40 6.01
N THR A 54 7.60 -1.08 4.92
CA THR A 54 6.31 -1.76 4.76
C THR A 54 6.49 -3.14 4.14
N ILE A 55 5.56 -4.05 4.43
CA ILE A 55 5.39 -5.32 3.72
C ILE A 55 4.26 -5.16 2.70
N ILE A 56 4.47 -5.69 1.50
CA ILE A 56 3.46 -5.75 0.45
C ILE A 56 3.05 -7.21 0.20
N GLU A 57 1.75 -7.46 0.28
CA GLU A 57 1.09 -8.74 -0.01
C GLU A 57 -0.11 -8.47 -0.91
N ASP A 58 -0.16 -9.05 -2.11
CA ASP A 58 -1.29 -8.93 -3.06
C ASP A 58 -1.77 -7.50 -3.33
N ASN A 59 -0.83 -6.55 -3.48
CA ASN A 59 -1.08 -5.11 -3.64
C ASN A 59 -1.66 -4.41 -2.41
N VAL A 60 -1.65 -5.05 -1.24
CA VAL A 60 -1.94 -4.44 0.06
C VAL A 60 -0.63 -4.22 0.79
N CYS A 61 -0.40 -2.99 1.27
CA CYS A 61 0.72 -2.68 2.14
C CYS A 61 0.28 -2.54 3.59
N ARG A 62 1.16 -2.96 4.50
CA ARG A 62 0.97 -2.92 5.96
C ARG A 62 2.22 -2.39 6.62
N SER A 63 2.07 -1.66 7.73
CA SER A 63 3.24 -1.33 8.56
C SER A 63 3.90 -2.62 9.05
N LEU A 64 5.24 -2.60 9.11
CA LEU A 64 6.03 -3.66 9.76
C LEU A 64 5.83 -3.67 11.27
#